data_AF-A7XHH9-F1
#
_entry.id   AF-A7XHH9-F1
#
_cell.length_a   1.000
_cell.length_b   1.000
_cell.length_c   1.000
_cell.angle_alpha   90.00
_cell.angle_beta   90.00
_cell.angle_gamma   90.00
#
_symmetry.space_group_name_H-M   'P 1'
#
loop_
_entity.id
_entity.type
_entity.pdbx_description
1 polymer ?
#
loop_
_entity_poly.entity_id
_entity_poly.type
_entity_poly.pdbx_seq_one_letter_code
_entity_poly.pdbx_strand_id
1 'polypeptide(L)'
;MNPNLFRSVEFYQRRYHNYATVLIIPLSLLFTFILIFSLVATKEITVTSQGEIAPTSVIASIQSTSDNPILANHLVANQVVEKGDLLIKYSETMEESQKTALETQLQRFEK
;
A
#
# COMPACT_ATOMS: atom_id res chain seq x y z
N MET A 1 -28.96 -69.54 3.89
CA MET A 1 -27.85 -68.91 4.65
C MET A 1 -28.33 -67.57 5.16
N ASN A 2 -28.23 -67.27 6.45
CA ASN A 2 -28.77 -66.02 7.02
C ASN A 2 -27.91 -64.82 6.58
N PRO A 3 -28.44 -63.85 5.83
CA PRO A 3 -27.66 -62.73 5.30
C PRO A 3 -27.15 -61.77 6.39
N ASN A 4 -27.68 -61.86 7.61
CA ASN A 4 -27.32 -60.99 8.73
C ASN A 4 -26.16 -61.51 9.59
N LEU A 5 -25.68 -62.74 9.33
CA LEU A 5 -24.60 -63.37 10.12
C LEU A 5 -23.31 -62.52 10.11
N PHE A 6 -23.04 -61.83 9.00
CA PHE A 6 -21.86 -60.99 8.82
C PHE A 6 -22.09 -59.52 9.17
N ARG A 7 -23.29 -59.13 9.63
CA ARG A 7 -23.64 -57.74 9.96
C ARG A 7 -23.67 -57.47 11.46
N SER A 8 -23.50 -58.48 12.31
CA SER A 8 -23.51 -58.29 13.76
C SER A 8 -22.20 -57.62 14.22
N VAL A 9 -22.33 -56.68 15.15
CA VAL A 9 -21.20 -56.01 15.81
C VAL A 9 -20.24 -57.02 16.46
N GLU A 10 -20.78 -58.13 16.95
CA GLU A 10 -20.03 -59.21 17.61
C GLU A 10 -19.11 -59.98 16.64
N PHE A 11 -19.53 -60.18 15.38
CA PHE A 11 -18.70 -60.83 14.36
C PHE A 11 -17.47 -59.97 14.00
N TYR A 12 -17.67 -58.67 13.82
CA TYR A 12 -16.58 -57.73 13.55
C TYR A 12 -15.65 -57.58 14.75
N GLN A 13 -16.20 -57.52 15.96
CA GLN A 13 -15.41 -57.43 17.17
C GLN A 13 -14.49 -58.65 17.32
N ARG A 14 -14.99 -59.88 17.12
CA ARG A 14 -14.16 -61.08 17.23
C ARG A 14 -13.07 -61.21 16.15
N ARG A 15 -13.29 -60.67 14.95
CA ARG A 15 -12.34 -60.73 13.82
C ARG A 15 -11.27 -59.64 13.88
N TYR A 16 -11.64 -58.43 14.31
CA TYR A 16 -10.81 -57.22 14.22
C TYR A 16 -10.30 -56.70 15.57
N HIS A 17 -10.61 -57.36 16.69
CA HIS A 17 -10.02 -57.09 18.00
C HIS A 17 -8.56 -57.58 18.13
N ASN A 18 -7.83 -57.68 17.03
CA ASN A 18 -6.40 -57.89 17.05
C ASN A 18 -5.72 -56.53 17.27
N TYR A 19 -4.78 -56.47 18.22
CA TYR A 19 -4.04 -55.24 18.54
C TYR A 19 -3.46 -54.55 17.30
N ALA A 20 -2.95 -55.33 16.34
CA ALA A 20 -2.45 -54.82 15.08
C ALA A 20 -3.50 -54.07 14.26
N THR A 21 -4.74 -54.55 14.18
CA THR A 21 -5.81 -53.86 13.42
C THR A 21 -6.22 -52.56 14.10
N VAL A 22 -6.33 -52.58 15.43
CA VAL A 22 -6.66 -51.39 16.23
C VAL A 22 -5.60 -50.28 16.03
N LEU A 23 -4.34 -50.66 15.79
CA LEU A 23 -3.23 -49.71 15.57
C LEU A 23 -3.07 -49.31 14.09
N ILE A 24 -3.23 -50.25 13.15
CA ILE A 24 -3.01 -50.01 11.72
C ILE A 24 -4.05 -49.05 11.14
N ILE A 25 -5.31 -49.13 11.56
CA ILE A 25 -6.39 -48.27 11.04
C ILE A 25 -6.14 -46.77 11.31
N PRO A 26 -5.88 -46.30 12.55
CA PRO A 26 -5.60 -44.89 12.78
C PRO A 26 -4.29 -44.46 12.14
N LEU A 27 -3.30 -45.34 12.05
CA LEU A 27 -2.01 -45.04 11.42
C LEU A 27 -2.13 -44.86 9.90
N SER A 28 -2.92 -45.70 9.24
CA SER A 28 -3.17 -45.57 7.80
C SER A 28 -3.98 -44.30 7.51
N LEU A 29 -4.96 -43.97 8.34
CA LEU A 29 -5.75 -42.75 8.22
C LEU A 29 -4.88 -41.50 8.41
N LEU A 30 -4.00 -41.49 9.40
CA LEU A 30 -3.01 -40.43 9.61
C LEU A 30 -2.08 -40.29 8.40
N PHE A 31 -1.57 -41.41 7.87
CA PHE A 31 -0.68 -41.41 6.72
C PHE A 31 -1.36 -40.85 5.47
N THR A 32 -2.59 -41.27 5.19
CA THR A 32 -3.39 -40.73 4.09
C THR A 32 -3.66 -39.23 4.28
N PHE A 33 -3.98 -38.80 5.50
CA PHE A 33 -4.16 -37.38 5.81
C PHE A 33 -2.89 -36.57 5.53
N ILE A 34 -1.72 -37.04 5.98
CA ILE A 34 -0.43 -36.37 5.74
C ILE A 34 -0.13 -36.30 4.24
N LEU A 35 -0.40 -37.36 3.47
CA LEU A 35 -0.20 -37.35 2.02
C LEU A 35 -1.07 -36.30 1.32
N ILE A 36 -2.36 -36.27 1.64
CA ILE A 36 -3.29 -35.28 1.08
C ILE A 36 -2.88 -33.87 1.49
N PHE A 37 -2.58 -33.68 2.79
CA PHE A 37 -2.16 -32.40 3.33
C PHE A 37 -0.87 -31.91 2.66
N SER A 38 0.11 -32.78 2.42
CA SER A 38 1.37 -32.41 1.74
C SER A 38 1.15 -31.89 0.32
N LEU A 39 0.15 -32.43 -0.41
CA LEU A 39 -0.18 -32.00 -1.76
C LEU A 39 -0.99 -30.70 -1.80
N VAL A 40 -1.82 -30.45 -0.80
CA VAL A 40 -2.73 -29.29 -0.74
C VAL A 40 -2.12 -28.12 0.01
N ALA A 41 -1.23 -28.37 0.97
CA ALA A 41 -0.66 -27.34 1.83
C ALA A 41 0.32 -26.47 1.04
N THR A 42 -0.04 -25.21 0.88
CA THR A 42 0.85 -24.17 0.35
C THR A 42 1.67 -23.58 1.49
N LYS A 43 2.99 -23.73 1.44
CA LYS A 43 3.88 -23.06 2.39
C LYS A 43 4.01 -21.58 1.99
N GLU A 44 3.43 -20.68 2.77
CA GLU A 44 3.68 -19.25 2.61
C GLU A 44 5.05 -18.89 3.19
N ILE A 45 5.92 -18.30 2.36
CA ILE A 45 7.21 -17.75 2.76
C ILE A 45 7.12 -16.24 2.55
N THR A 46 6.89 -15.51 3.64
CA THR A 46 6.80 -14.05 3.60
C THR A 46 8.16 -13.44 3.91
N VAL A 47 8.69 -12.65 2.97
CA VAL A 47 9.89 -11.83 3.18
C VAL A 47 9.42 -10.43 3.55
N THR A 48 9.65 -10.03 4.81
CA THR A 48 9.35 -8.68 5.27
C THR A 48 10.57 -7.79 5.07
N SER A 49 10.40 -6.70 4.32
CA SER A 49 11.42 -5.66 4.17
C SER A 49 10.89 -4.34 4.74
N GLN A 50 11.76 -3.59 5.40
CA GLN A 50 11.45 -2.25 5.88
C GLN A 50 12.00 -1.24 4.87
N GLY A 51 11.14 -0.35 4.40
CA GLY A 51 11.51 0.75 3.50
C GLY A 51 10.77 2.02 3.90
N GLU A 52 11.41 3.16 3.73
CA GLU A 52 10.80 4.47 3.95
C GLU A 52 10.13 4.95 2.65
N ILE A 53 8.91 5.46 2.76
CA ILE A 53 8.20 6.07 1.62
C ILE A 53 8.61 7.54 1.56
N ALA A 54 9.56 7.84 0.69
CA ALA A 54 9.99 9.20 0.36
C ALA A 54 9.60 9.55 -1.08
N PRO A 55 9.32 10.83 -1.39
CA PRO A 55 9.12 11.27 -2.76
C PRO A 55 10.38 11.01 -3.60
N THR A 56 10.21 10.46 -4.81
CA THR A 56 11.31 10.09 -5.71
C THR A 56 12.21 11.28 -6.07
N SER A 57 11.65 12.48 -6.08
CA SER A 57 12.37 13.73 -6.26
C SER A 57 11.57 14.90 -5.71
N VAL A 58 12.27 15.98 -5.32
CA VAL A 58 11.64 17.27 -5.07
C VAL A 58 11.20 17.83 -6.43
N ILE A 59 9.89 17.85 -6.67
CA ILE A 59 9.31 18.19 -7.98
C ILE A 59 9.67 19.63 -8.40
N ALA A 60 9.69 20.57 -7.45
CA ALA A 60 10.16 21.93 -7.64
C ALA A 60 10.47 22.60 -6.30
N SER A 61 11.46 23.49 -6.28
CA SER A 61 11.67 24.44 -5.17
C SER A 61 11.31 25.83 -5.69
N ILE A 62 10.27 26.43 -5.12
CA ILE A 62 9.79 27.76 -5.50
C ILE A 62 10.51 28.79 -4.62
N GLN A 63 11.24 29.69 -5.26
CA GLN A 63 11.95 30.78 -4.60
C GLN A 63 11.53 32.12 -5.21
N SER A 64 11.27 33.10 -4.35
CA SER A 64 11.06 34.48 -4.79
C SER A 64 12.40 35.19 -4.92
N THR A 65 12.51 36.07 -5.91
CA THR A 65 13.66 36.97 -6.09
C THR A 65 13.50 38.29 -5.34
N SER A 66 12.36 38.52 -4.67
CA SER A 66 12.07 39.75 -3.93
C SER A 66 12.41 39.61 -2.44
N ASP A 67 13.07 40.62 -1.91
CA ASP A 67 13.39 40.82 -0.49
C ASP A 67 12.39 41.76 0.23
N ASN A 68 11.32 42.17 -0.47
CA ASN A 68 10.31 43.06 0.08
C ASN A 68 9.47 42.35 1.18
N PRO A 69 8.82 43.11 2.09
CA PRO A 69 7.86 42.55 3.04
C PRO A 69 6.71 41.78 2.38
N ILE A 70 6.28 40.67 3.00
CA ILE A 70 5.11 39.89 2.55
C ILE A 70 3.83 40.58 3.00
N LEU A 71 2.93 40.87 2.05
CA LEU A 71 1.59 41.42 2.30
C LEU A 71 0.52 40.35 2.46
N ALA A 72 0.60 39.28 1.65
CA ALA A 72 -0.35 38.18 1.71
C ALA A 72 0.36 36.84 1.48
N ASN A 73 -0.03 35.84 2.26
CA ASN A 73 0.43 34.46 2.13
C ASN A 73 -0.78 33.55 1.97
N HIS A 74 -0.90 32.88 0.83
CA HIS A 74 -1.98 31.94 0.53
C HIS A 74 -1.54 30.47 0.68
N LEU A 75 -0.30 30.21 1.13
CA LEU A 75 0.23 28.87 1.29
C LEU A 75 -0.32 28.19 2.54
N VAL A 76 -0.84 26.98 2.34
CA VAL A 76 -1.22 26.06 3.42
C VAL A 76 -0.46 24.75 3.25
N ALA A 77 -0.12 24.10 4.37
CA ALA A 77 0.57 22.81 4.33
C ALA A 77 -0.26 21.77 3.54
N ASN A 78 0.43 21.00 2.69
CA ASN A 78 -0.16 19.97 1.81
C ASN A 78 -1.18 20.49 0.78
N GLN A 79 -1.17 21.79 0.49
CA GLN A 79 -1.98 22.34 -0.60
C GLN A 79 -1.40 21.94 -1.96
N VAL A 80 -2.28 21.50 -2.86
CA VAL A 80 -1.94 21.29 -4.28
C VAL A 80 -1.98 22.64 -4.98
N VAL A 81 -0.93 22.96 -5.71
CA VAL A 81 -0.77 24.23 -6.43
C VAL A 81 -0.36 23.97 -7.88
N GLU A 82 -0.82 24.82 -8.79
CA GLU A 82 -0.53 24.76 -10.21
C GLU A 82 0.37 25.91 -10.66
N LYS A 83 0.96 25.77 -11.85
CA LYS A 83 1.81 26.81 -12.42
C LYS A 83 0.96 28.04 -12.76
N GLY A 84 1.24 29.15 -12.08
CA GLY A 84 0.53 30.42 -12.27
C GLY A 84 -0.26 30.87 -11.03
N ASP A 85 -0.41 30.00 -10.03
CA ASP A 85 -1.11 30.34 -8.80
C ASP A 85 -0.36 31.42 -7.99
N LEU A 86 -1.12 32.36 -7.44
CA LEU A 86 -0.58 33.39 -6.55
C LEU A 86 -0.38 32.83 -5.14
N LEU A 87 0.85 32.41 -4.85
CA LEU A 87 1.20 31.82 -3.55
C LEU A 87 1.47 32.89 -2.48
N ILE A 88 2.29 33.88 -2.81
CA ILE A 88 2.73 34.95 -1.91
C ILE A 88 2.68 36.29 -2.67
N LYS A 89 2.22 37.34 -2.00
CA LYS A 89 2.26 38.72 -2.50
C LYS A 89 3.21 39.57 -1.66
N TYR A 90 4.14 40.25 -2.32
CA TYR A 90 5.10 41.16 -1.70
C TYR A 90 4.64 42.61 -1.81
N SER A 91 5.15 43.49 -0.94
CA SER A 91 4.88 44.92 -1.01
C SER A 91 5.57 45.55 -2.23
N GLU A 92 4.87 46.42 -2.95
CA GLU A 92 5.48 47.22 -4.02
C GLU A 92 6.33 48.31 -3.37
N THR A 93 7.64 48.32 -3.67
CA THR A 93 8.59 49.34 -3.20
C THR A 93 8.76 50.50 -4.18
N MET A 94 8.30 50.32 -5.42
CA MET A 94 8.36 51.34 -6.45
C MET A 94 7.10 52.21 -6.38
N GLU A 95 7.27 53.54 -6.36
CA GLU A 95 6.13 54.44 -6.38
C GLU A 95 5.33 54.29 -7.68
N GLU A 96 4.01 54.40 -7.58
CA GLU A 96 3.07 54.18 -8.68
C GLU A 96 3.31 55.11 -9.87
N SER A 97 3.79 56.33 -9.59
CA SER A 97 4.22 57.32 -10.58
C SER A 97 5.45 56.85 -11.38
N GLN A 98 6.41 56.20 -10.72
CA GLN A 98 7.62 55.66 -11.35
C GLN A 98 7.31 54.42 -12.19
N LYS A 99 6.39 53.58 -11.71
CA LYS A 99 5.86 52.43 -12.46
C LYS A 99 5.17 52.86 -13.75
N THR A 100 4.28 53.83 -13.65
CA THR A 100 3.55 54.37 -14.80
C THR A 100 4.50 55.02 -15.81
N ALA A 101 5.49 55.78 -15.34
CA ALA A 101 6.50 56.38 -16.21
C ALA A 101 7.33 55.31 -16.95
N LEU A 102 7.70 54.22 -16.27
CA LEU A 102 8.47 53.13 -16.87
C LEU A 102 7.64 52.33 -17.89
N GLU A 103 6.37 52.02 -17.57
CA GLU A 103 5.44 51.38 -18.50
C GLU A 103 5.23 52.23 -19.77
N THR A 104 5.09 53.55 -19.59
CA THR A 104 4.95 54.49 -20.72
C THR A 104 6.21 54.50 -21.60
N GLN A 105 7.41 54.41 -21.00
CA GLN A 105 8.66 54.31 -21.75
C GLN A 105 8.77 52.98 -22.51
N LEU A 106 8.40 51.85 -21.90
CA LEU A 106 8.39 50.55 -22.54
C LEU A 106 7.45 50.51 -23.75
N GLN A 107 6.22 51.01 -23.59
CA GLN A 107 5.25 51.11 -24.69
C GLN A 107 5.74 51.99 -25.85
N ARG A 108 6.57 53.00 -25.55
CA ARG A 108 7.19 53.85 -26.57
C ARG A 108 8.28 53.13 -27.35
N PHE A 109 9.01 52.21 -26.72
CA PHE A 109 10.08 51.44 -27.35
C PHE A 109 9.58 50.22 -28.13
N GLU A 110 8.39 49.71 -27.83
CA GLU A 110 7.75 48.62 -28.57
C GLU A 110 7.02 49.07 -29.86
N LYS A 111 7.06 50.38 -30.17
CA LYS A 111 6.41 51.00 -31.33
C LYS A 111 7.40 51.35 -32.43
#